data_AF-A0A0S7EWZ5-F1
#
_entry.id   AF-A0A0S7EWZ5-F1
#
_cell.length_a   1.000
_cell.length_b   1.000
_cell.length_c   1.000
_cell.angle_alpha   90.00
_cell.angle_beta   90.00
_cell.angle_gamma   90.00
#
_symmetry.space_group_name_H-M   'P 1'
#
loop_
_entity.id
_entity.type
_entity.pdbx_description
1 polymer ?
#
loop_
_entity_poly.entity_id
_entity_poly.type
_entity_poly.pdbx_seq_one_letter_code
_entity_poly.pdbx_strand_id
1 'polypeptide(L)'
;MDWMPIGRNCVDHYRQLSRYCVFSHDEMVCNMAFKADTMDVELASALLGDMTTMIQEERELREKIDKMSVVQRRRVDYELLPDEARQCCKCRTTCYLSGIVCSCSPDKMACLYHAQHLCSCPYRNLTLHFKFTLDELYPLMESVKLRSESYKEWLSAVEDIVENKGAKKKGLEELHSLVEQAETKAFPKLSLLDQLRTVTSEADKVAVMAQQLLNGKRQTRYRSGGGKSQNQNELTVEELRSFVQQLDNLPCNIRQAPLLKDLLTRVDDFQQRSNRLLSDEAPSPQELQELLDVSLGLDVELPQLPLLRERLEQARWLEAVQQASSRPDSLCLDTMRRLIDQGVGLAPHSSVERAMARLQELLTVSEQWEERVLGLMDARPYPSIETLDAALQEVENIPAYLPNCLQLKDVVTKAKKWLNEAEMLQMGGRIPVLDSLSELVLRADSIPVRLDLLGRLEALISDVQSWKESAAKTFLLKNSPLSLLEVLCPRCDVGSGHQKCRSKKVKKLCSSIKKLP
;
A
#
# COMPACT_ATOMS: atom_id res chain seq x y z
N MET A 1 -18.99 4.29 58.24
CA MET A 1 -19.97 3.38 58.89
C MET A 1 -19.42 2.86 60.22
N ASP A 2 -18.96 3.78 61.08
CA ASP A 2 -17.88 3.46 62.03
C ASP A 2 -18.38 2.92 63.37
N TRP A 3 -19.71 2.87 63.55
CA TRP A 3 -20.34 2.50 64.80
C TRP A 3 -20.45 0.98 64.99
N MET A 4 -20.37 0.16 63.92
CA MET A 4 -20.56 -1.29 64.00
C MET A 4 -19.62 -1.96 65.02
N PRO A 5 -18.28 -1.78 64.95
CA PRO A 5 -17.37 -2.33 65.96
C PRO A 5 -17.62 -1.77 67.37
N ILE A 6 -18.03 -0.50 67.47
CA ILE A 6 -18.37 0.15 68.74
C ILE A 6 -19.61 -0.51 69.36
N GLY A 7 -20.59 -0.89 68.53
CA GLY A 7 -21.79 -1.61 68.94
C GLY A 7 -21.48 -2.97 69.57
N ARG A 8 -20.63 -3.78 68.94
CA ARG A 8 -20.17 -5.06 69.50
C ARG A 8 -19.44 -4.88 70.83
N ASN A 9 -18.49 -3.95 70.89
CA ASN A 9 -17.77 -3.60 72.12
C ASN A 9 -18.71 -3.12 73.24
N CYS A 10 -19.79 -2.41 72.89
CA CYS A 10 -20.80 -1.95 73.83
C CYS A 10 -21.58 -3.13 74.44
N VAL A 11 -21.97 -4.13 73.63
CA VAL A 11 -22.63 -5.35 74.12
C VAL A 11 -21.71 -6.12 75.07
N ASP A 12 -20.42 -6.20 74.77
CA ASP A 12 -19.43 -6.84 75.63
C ASP A 12 -19.28 -6.12 76.97
N HIS A 13 -19.27 -4.79 76.94
CA HIS A 13 -19.25 -3.98 78.14
C HIS A 13 -20.55 -4.13 78.96
N TYR A 14 -21.71 -4.15 78.32
CA TYR A 14 -23.00 -4.35 78.99
C TYR A 14 -23.09 -5.72 79.67
N ARG A 15 -22.52 -6.75 79.02
CA ARG A 15 -22.40 -8.09 79.57
C ARG A 15 -21.57 -8.14 80.84
N GLN A 16 -20.49 -7.35 80.94
CA GLN A 16 -19.69 -7.23 82.17
C GLN A 16 -20.47 -6.55 83.31
N LEU A 17 -21.33 -5.58 82.97
CA LEU A 17 -22.10 -4.79 83.94
C LEU A 17 -23.47 -5.39 84.29
N SER A 18 -23.84 -6.52 83.69
CA SER A 18 -25.18 -7.13 83.83
C SER A 18 -26.32 -6.19 83.42
N ARG A 19 -26.10 -5.36 82.39
CA ARG A 19 -27.06 -4.37 81.88
C ARG A 19 -27.88 -4.97 80.73
N TYR A 20 -29.18 -4.68 80.72
CA TYR A 20 -30.09 -5.07 79.63
C TYR A 20 -29.69 -4.40 78.31
N CYS A 21 -29.71 -5.18 77.23
CA CYS A 21 -29.60 -4.68 75.86
C CYS A 21 -30.97 -4.23 75.35
N VAL A 22 -31.01 -3.17 74.54
CA VAL A 22 -32.25 -2.68 73.91
C VAL A 22 -32.66 -3.56 72.72
N PHE A 23 -31.67 -4.18 72.05
CA PHE A 23 -31.83 -5.15 70.99
C PHE A 23 -30.58 -6.05 70.92
N SER A 24 -30.66 -7.16 70.19
CA SER A 24 -29.50 -8.03 69.93
C SER A 24 -28.66 -7.49 68.76
N HIS A 25 -27.36 -7.24 69.01
CA HIS A 25 -26.45 -6.78 67.96
C HIS A 25 -26.22 -7.86 66.89
N ASP A 26 -26.05 -9.13 67.30
CA ASP A 26 -25.88 -10.25 66.36
C ASP A 26 -27.14 -10.50 65.52
N GLU A 27 -28.33 -10.23 66.07
CA GLU A 27 -29.59 -10.29 65.32
C GLU A 27 -29.60 -9.27 64.19
N MET A 28 -29.24 -8.03 64.49
CA MET A 28 -29.15 -6.97 63.51
C MET A 28 -28.11 -7.28 62.44
N VAL A 29 -26.93 -7.80 62.83
CA VAL A 29 -25.86 -8.23 61.91
C VAL A 29 -26.36 -9.28 60.93
N CYS A 30 -27.02 -10.34 61.41
CA CYS A 30 -27.57 -11.37 60.54
C CYS A 30 -28.69 -10.82 59.64
N ASN A 31 -29.57 -9.97 60.17
CA ASN A 31 -30.66 -9.33 59.41
C ASN A 31 -30.13 -8.42 58.29
N MET A 32 -29.02 -7.73 58.52
CA MET A 32 -28.32 -6.99 57.48
C MET A 32 -27.72 -7.94 56.45
N ALA A 33 -27.04 -9.01 56.88
CA ALA A 33 -26.43 -9.99 55.98
C ALA A 33 -27.44 -10.64 55.01
N PHE A 34 -28.66 -10.91 55.47
CA PHE A 34 -29.75 -11.41 54.60
C PHE A 34 -30.14 -10.45 53.46
N LYS A 35 -29.74 -9.17 53.54
CA LYS A 35 -30.00 -8.12 52.54
C LYS A 35 -28.72 -7.64 51.86
N ALA A 36 -27.66 -8.47 51.86
CA ALA A 36 -26.35 -8.13 51.31
C ALA A 36 -26.41 -7.52 49.90
N ASP A 37 -27.24 -8.07 49.01
CA ASP A 37 -27.30 -7.66 47.61
C ASP A 37 -27.74 -6.19 47.41
N THR A 38 -28.68 -5.73 48.24
CA THR A 38 -29.23 -4.36 48.18
C THR A 38 -28.54 -3.40 49.15
N MET A 39 -27.53 -3.87 49.88
CA MET A 39 -26.86 -3.10 50.90
C MET A 39 -25.90 -2.09 50.29
N ASP A 40 -25.76 -0.96 50.99
CA ASP A 40 -24.66 -0.04 50.76
C ASP A 40 -23.31 -0.76 50.91
N VAL A 41 -22.36 -0.44 50.03
CA VAL A 41 -21.08 -1.16 49.91
C VAL A 41 -20.10 -0.79 51.02
N GLU A 42 -20.18 0.42 51.57
CA GLU A 42 -19.39 0.79 52.76
C GLU A 42 -19.93 0.06 53.99
N LEU A 43 -21.26 -0.06 54.12
CA LEU A 43 -21.89 -0.89 55.14
C LEU A 43 -21.51 -2.36 54.98
N ALA A 44 -21.53 -2.92 53.78
CA ALA A 44 -21.14 -4.31 53.52
C ALA A 44 -19.68 -4.57 53.96
N SER A 45 -18.77 -3.62 53.71
CA SER A 45 -17.38 -3.74 54.17
C SER A 45 -17.26 -3.72 55.70
N ALA A 46 -18.02 -2.86 56.39
CA ALA A 46 -18.02 -2.81 57.86
C ALA A 46 -18.66 -4.07 58.46
N LEU A 47 -19.77 -4.53 57.88
CA LEU A 47 -20.50 -5.73 58.27
C LEU A 47 -19.65 -6.99 58.12
N LEU A 48 -18.86 -7.10 57.06
CA LEU A 48 -17.96 -8.23 56.84
C LEU A 48 -16.96 -8.40 58.00
N GLY A 49 -16.37 -7.30 58.46
CA GLY A 49 -15.46 -7.32 59.61
C GLY A 49 -16.14 -7.74 60.90
N ASP A 50 -17.36 -7.26 61.13
CA ASP A 50 -18.15 -7.60 62.31
C ASP A 50 -18.64 -9.07 62.29
N MET A 51 -19.16 -9.56 61.15
CA MET A 51 -19.55 -10.95 60.96
C MET A 51 -18.38 -11.92 61.14
N THR A 52 -17.19 -11.55 60.66
CA THR A 52 -15.98 -12.37 60.84
C THR A 52 -15.69 -12.57 62.34
N THR A 53 -15.75 -11.48 63.11
CA THR A 53 -15.59 -11.51 64.57
C THR A 53 -16.69 -12.34 65.23
N MET A 54 -17.95 -12.09 64.87
CA MET A 54 -19.13 -12.79 65.39
C MET A 54 -19.05 -14.32 65.20
N ILE A 55 -18.74 -14.78 63.98
CA ILE A 55 -18.66 -16.20 63.65
C ILE A 55 -17.49 -16.86 64.38
N GLN A 56 -16.35 -16.17 64.47
CA GLN A 56 -15.17 -16.65 65.20
C GLN A 56 -15.48 -16.83 66.69
N GLU A 57 -16.06 -15.82 67.34
CA GLU A 57 -16.43 -15.87 68.75
C GLU A 57 -17.46 -16.97 69.03
N GLU A 58 -18.50 -17.07 68.19
CA GLU A 58 -19.53 -18.10 68.33
C GLU A 58 -18.95 -19.51 68.18
N ARG A 59 -18.03 -19.72 67.24
CA ARG A 59 -17.31 -21.00 67.09
C ARG A 59 -16.54 -21.35 68.35
N GLU A 60 -15.72 -20.42 68.85
CA GLU A 60 -14.92 -20.64 70.06
C GLU A 60 -15.78 -20.92 71.30
N LEU A 61 -16.92 -20.24 71.42
CA LEU A 61 -17.86 -20.46 72.53
C LEU A 61 -18.54 -21.83 72.42
N ARG A 62 -19.00 -22.22 71.23
CA ARG A 62 -19.59 -23.56 71.02
C ARG A 62 -18.58 -24.67 71.29
N GLU A 63 -17.34 -24.52 70.86
CA GLU A 63 -16.26 -25.47 71.17
C GLU A 63 -16.00 -25.59 72.68
N LYS A 64 -16.07 -24.49 73.44
CA LYS A 64 -15.96 -24.51 74.91
C LYS A 64 -17.12 -25.28 75.54
N ILE A 65 -18.35 -25.08 75.06
CA ILE A 65 -19.54 -25.80 75.52
C ILE A 65 -19.44 -27.30 75.22
N ASP A 66 -18.94 -27.67 74.05
CA ASP A 66 -18.72 -29.06 73.66
C ASP A 66 -17.70 -29.73 74.60
N LYS A 67 -16.61 -29.03 74.95
CA LYS A 67 -15.62 -29.50 75.94
C LYS A 67 -16.23 -29.68 77.34
N MET A 68 -17.30 -28.96 77.67
CA MET A 68 -18.03 -29.10 78.94
C MET A 68 -19.00 -30.30 78.94
N SER A 69 -19.04 -31.13 77.89
CA SER A 69 -19.90 -32.33 77.77
C SER A 69 -21.40 -32.04 77.68
N VAL A 70 -21.80 -30.91 77.10
CA VAL A 70 -23.19 -30.65 76.71
C VAL A 70 -23.48 -31.41 75.42
N VAL A 71 -24.41 -32.36 75.46
CA VAL A 71 -24.67 -33.27 74.32
C VAL A 71 -25.91 -32.85 73.52
N GLN A 72 -26.92 -32.30 74.19
CA GLN A 72 -28.20 -31.99 73.55
C GLN A 72 -28.11 -30.65 72.82
N ARG A 73 -28.59 -30.61 71.57
CA ARG A 73 -28.66 -29.41 70.75
C ARG A 73 -30.06 -29.26 70.15
N ARG A 74 -30.60 -28.05 70.12
CA ARG A 74 -31.91 -27.75 69.55
C ARG A 74 -31.88 -26.44 68.79
N ARG A 75 -32.48 -26.43 67.59
CA ARG A 75 -32.68 -25.20 66.83
C ARG A 75 -33.82 -24.37 67.41
N VAL A 76 -33.64 -23.06 67.50
CA VAL A 76 -34.63 -22.10 68.03
C VAL A 76 -34.64 -20.81 67.21
N ASP A 77 -35.84 -20.33 66.89
CA ASP A 77 -36.08 -19.04 66.24
C ASP A 77 -36.22 -17.94 67.31
N TYR A 78 -35.09 -17.37 67.69
CA TYR A 78 -34.98 -16.37 68.77
C TYR A 78 -35.78 -15.08 68.54
N GLU A 79 -36.07 -14.71 67.30
CA GLU A 79 -36.86 -13.54 66.88
C GLU A 79 -38.35 -13.68 67.21
N LEU A 80 -38.83 -14.92 67.40
CA LEU A 80 -40.22 -15.18 67.78
C LEU A 80 -40.42 -15.15 69.29
N LEU A 81 -39.31 -15.13 70.05
CA LEU A 81 -39.34 -15.07 71.50
C LEU A 81 -39.34 -13.60 71.96
N PRO A 82 -40.11 -13.25 73.01
CA PRO A 82 -39.99 -11.95 73.64
C PRO A 82 -38.59 -11.81 74.27
N ASP A 83 -38.06 -10.58 74.31
CA ASP A 83 -36.69 -10.31 74.77
C ASP A 83 -36.42 -10.87 76.18
N GLU A 84 -37.39 -10.81 77.08
CA GLU A 84 -37.27 -11.33 78.44
C GLU A 84 -37.01 -12.85 78.47
N ALA A 85 -37.58 -13.61 77.53
CA ALA A 85 -37.44 -15.06 77.45
C ALA A 85 -36.10 -15.52 76.86
N ARG A 86 -35.37 -14.61 76.20
CA ARG A 86 -34.07 -14.87 75.56
C ARG A 86 -32.90 -14.14 76.24
N GLN A 87 -33.11 -13.56 77.41
CA GLN A 87 -32.06 -12.91 78.18
C GLN A 87 -31.27 -13.91 79.05
N CYS A 88 -29.96 -13.71 79.11
CA CYS A 88 -29.12 -14.46 80.04
C CYS A 88 -29.48 -14.12 81.50
N CYS A 89 -29.70 -15.15 82.31
CA CYS A 89 -30.02 -15.02 83.74
C CYS A 89 -28.92 -14.34 84.57
N LYS A 90 -27.67 -14.32 84.09
CA LYS A 90 -26.53 -13.69 84.77
C LYS A 90 -26.24 -12.29 84.24
N CYS A 91 -25.95 -12.14 82.95
CA CYS A 91 -25.50 -10.87 82.38
C CYS A 91 -26.57 -10.05 81.67
N ARG A 92 -27.81 -10.55 81.59
CA ARG A 92 -28.96 -9.87 80.95
C ARG A 92 -28.79 -9.57 79.45
N THR A 93 -27.74 -10.08 78.81
CA THR A 93 -27.58 -10.03 77.34
C THR A 93 -28.69 -10.82 76.66
N THR A 94 -29.31 -10.20 75.65
CA THR A 94 -30.29 -10.84 74.75
C THR A 94 -29.58 -11.83 73.83
N CYS A 95 -29.84 -13.12 74.00
CA CYS A 95 -29.22 -14.19 73.21
C CYS A 95 -29.91 -14.31 71.84
N TYR A 96 -29.13 -14.56 70.79
CA TYR A 96 -29.64 -14.74 69.42
C TYR A 96 -28.97 -15.88 68.66
N LEU A 97 -27.63 -15.93 68.62
CA LEU A 97 -26.92 -17.01 67.92
C LEU A 97 -27.05 -18.33 68.65
N SER A 98 -26.89 -18.31 69.97
CA SER A 98 -27.01 -19.46 70.85
C SER A 98 -27.22 -19.10 72.31
N GLY A 99 -27.70 -20.08 73.08
CA GLY A 99 -27.89 -20.02 74.52
C GLY A 99 -28.04 -21.42 75.12
N ILE A 100 -27.86 -21.53 76.43
CA ILE A 100 -27.99 -22.77 77.19
C ILE A 100 -29.28 -22.72 78.01
N VAL A 101 -30.03 -23.82 77.97
CA VAL A 101 -31.20 -24.04 78.82
C VAL A 101 -31.09 -25.39 79.54
N CYS A 102 -31.92 -25.59 80.56
CA CYS A 102 -32.02 -26.84 81.30
C CYS A 102 -33.48 -27.11 81.66
N SER A 103 -33.90 -28.38 81.61
CA SER A 103 -35.26 -28.79 81.99
C SER A 103 -35.60 -28.52 83.46
N CYS A 104 -34.61 -28.37 84.34
CA CYS A 104 -34.85 -28.01 85.75
C CYS A 104 -35.32 -26.57 85.94
N SER A 105 -35.11 -25.70 84.94
CA SER A 105 -35.44 -24.28 85.00
C SER A 105 -35.93 -23.81 83.62
N PRO A 106 -37.17 -24.14 83.25
CA PRO A 106 -37.71 -23.84 81.92
C PRO A 106 -37.77 -22.34 81.62
N ASP A 107 -37.92 -21.49 82.65
CA ASP A 107 -38.02 -20.04 82.50
C ASP A 107 -36.66 -19.31 82.47
N LYS A 108 -35.54 -20.05 82.51
CA LYS A 108 -34.19 -19.46 82.55
C LYS A 108 -33.35 -19.89 81.36
N MET A 109 -32.64 -18.91 80.79
CA MET A 109 -31.61 -19.10 79.77
C MET A 109 -30.29 -18.50 80.24
N ALA A 110 -29.17 -19.07 79.81
CA ALA A 110 -27.85 -18.46 79.96
C ALA A 110 -27.16 -18.30 78.60
N CYS A 111 -26.42 -17.21 78.39
CA CYS A 111 -25.53 -17.12 77.22
C CYS A 111 -24.33 -18.06 77.41
N LEU A 112 -23.59 -18.34 76.33
CA LEU A 112 -22.49 -19.31 76.37
C LEU A 112 -21.35 -18.90 77.32
N TYR A 113 -21.16 -17.59 77.55
CA TYR A 113 -20.20 -17.08 78.55
C TYR A 113 -20.56 -17.45 80.00
N HIS A 114 -21.83 -17.72 80.28
CA HIS A 114 -22.33 -17.94 81.64
C HIS A 114 -23.05 -19.29 81.80
N ALA A 115 -22.76 -20.28 80.94
CA ALA A 115 -23.37 -21.61 80.99
C ALA A 115 -23.32 -22.25 82.39
N GLN A 116 -22.21 -22.08 83.10
CA GLN A 116 -21.99 -22.57 84.48
C GLN A 116 -22.87 -21.91 85.55
N HIS A 117 -23.52 -20.78 85.25
CA HIS A 117 -24.37 -20.04 86.18
C HIS A 117 -25.87 -20.33 85.98
N LEU A 118 -26.23 -21.23 85.07
CA LEU A 118 -27.63 -21.55 84.79
C LEU A 118 -28.29 -22.35 85.92
N CYS A 119 -27.67 -23.45 86.33
CA CYS A 119 -28.13 -24.34 87.40
C CYS A 119 -27.00 -25.26 87.88
N SER A 120 -27.25 -26.05 88.92
CA SER A 120 -26.30 -27.03 89.47
C SER A 120 -26.39 -28.42 88.84
N CYS A 121 -27.18 -28.59 87.76
CA CYS A 121 -27.29 -29.88 87.08
C CYS A 121 -25.98 -30.24 86.35
N PRO A 122 -25.70 -31.55 86.14
CA PRO A 122 -24.59 -31.97 85.29
C PRO A 122 -24.73 -31.39 83.88
N TYR A 123 -23.62 -30.97 83.27
CA TYR A 123 -23.61 -30.37 81.92
C TYR A 123 -24.27 -31.24 80.83
N ARG A 124 -24.30 -32.57 81.03
CA ARG A 124 -24.97 -33.53 80.13
C ARG A 124 -26.48 -33.32 80.01
N ASN A 125 -27.11 -32.72 81.03
CA ASN A 125 -28.55 -32.44 81.06
C ASN A 125 -28.89 -31.05 80.50
N LEU A 126 -27.88 -30.25 80.15
CA LEU A 126 -28.08 -28.96 79.50
C LEU A 126 -28.35 -29.16 78.01
N THR A 127 -29.11 -28.24 77.43
CA THR A 127 -29.37 -28.19 76.00
C THR A 127 -28.83 -26.90 75.42
N LEU A 128 -27.99 -27.00 74.39
CA LEU A 128 -27.58 -25.87 73.57
C LEU A 128 -28.71 -25.52 72.59
N HIS A 129 -29.35 -24.39 72.82
CA HIS A 129 -30.21 -23.75 71.83
C HIS A 129 -29.34 -22.95 70.86
N PHE A 130 -29.54 -23.11 69.57
CA PHE A 130 -28.82 -22.36 68.53
C PHE A 130 -29.77 -21.94 67.41
N LYS A 131 -29.52 -20.82 66.77
CA LYS A 131 -30.28 -20.38 65.59
C LYS A 131 -29.70 -20.96 64.31
N PHE A 132 -28.45 -20.59 64.05
CA PHE A 132 -27.71 -20.98 62.85
C PHE A 132 -26.63 -22.01 63.16
N THR A 133 -26.43 -22.95 62.25
CA THR A 133 -25.19 -23.72 62.16
C THR A 133 -24.06 -22.82 61.64
N LEU A 134 -22.80 -23.19 61.90
CA LEU A 134 -21.68 -22.43 61.32
C LEU A 134 -21.72 -22.50 59.77
N ASP A 135 -22.13 -23.63 59.22
CA ASP A 135 -22.27 -23.86 57.78
C ASP A 135 -23.35 -22.98 57.12
N GLU A 136 -24.32 -22.44 57.87
CA GLU A 136 -25.29 -21.46 57.37
C GLU A 136 -24.79 -20.01 57.51
N LEU A 137 -23.93 -19.73 58.48
CA LEU A 137 -23.35 -18.39 58.67
C LEU A 137 -22.27 -18.07 57.64
N TYR A 138 -21.49 -19.07 57.20
CA TYR A 138 -20.44 -18.86 56.20
C TYR A 138 -20.98 -18.38 54.85
N PRO A 139 -22.05 -18.96 54.25
CA PRO A 139 -22.65 -18.45 53.03
C PRO A 139 -23.19 -17.02 53.18
N LEU A 140 -23.79 -16.68 54.33
CA LEU A 140 -24.25 -15.31 54.59
C LEU A 140 -23.09 -14.31 54.59
N MET A 141 -21.98 -14.67 55.24
CA MET A 141 -20.76 -13.87 55.23
C MET A 141 -20.17 -13.76 53.82
N GLU A 142 -20.22 -14.84 53.03
CA GLU A 142 -19.75 -14.87 51.65
C GLU A 142 -20.56 -13.94 50.74
N SER A 143 -21.88 -13.86 50.89
CA SER A 143 -22.72 -12.89 50.18
C SER A 143 -22.32 -11.44 50.49
N VAL A 144 -22.08 -11.12 51.76
CA VAL A 144 -21.60 -9.78 52.19
C VAL A 144 -20.20 -9.49 51.64
N LYS A 145 -19.32 -10.49 51.66
CA LYS A 145 -17.96 -10.40 51.09
C LYS A 145 -18.00 -10.11 49.61
N LEU A 146 -18.79 -10.86 48.84
CA LEU A 146 -18.96 -10.70 47.40
C LEU A 146 -19.46 -9.29 47.05
N ARG A 147 -20.41 -8.76 47.83
CA ARG A 147 -20.90 -7.38 47.68
C ARG A 147 -19.77 -6.35 47.86
N SER A 148 -18.97 -6.50 48.91
CA SER A 148 -17.86 -5.58 49.22
C SER A 148 -16.72 -5.66 48.18
N GLU A 149 -16.30 -6.86 47.82
CA GLU A 149 -15.18 -7.09 46.89
C GLU A 149 -15.54 -6.69 45.47
N SER A 150 -16.74 -7.04 44.99
CA SER A 150 -17.18 -6.67 43.64
C SER A 150 -17.17 -5.16 43.40
N TYR A 151 -17.45 -4.36 44.43
CA TYR A 151 -17.38 -2.91 44.31
C TYR A 151 -15.95 -2.38 44.31
N LYS A 152 -15.06 -2.96 45.12
CA LYS A 152 -13.63 -2.60 45.14
C LYS A 152 -12.96 -2.91 43.80
N GLU A 153 -13.24 -4.08 43.23
CA GLU A 153 -12.75 -4.48 41.92
C GLU A 153 -13.26 -3.55 40.82
N TRP A 154 -14.57 -3.24 40.83
CA TRP A 154 -15.16 -2.30 39.89
C TRP A 154 -14.54 -0.90 40.01
N LEU A 155 -14.39 -0.38 41.23
CA LEU A 155 -13.76 0.92 41.46
C LEU A 155 -12.34 0.98 40.91
N SER A 156 -11.52 -0.02 41.23
CA SER A 156 -10.14 -0.08 40.74
C SER A 156 -10.07 -0.15 39.22
N ALA A 157 -10.99 -0.88 38.57
CA ALA A 157 -11.05 -0.98 37.13
C ALA A 157 -11.46 0.34 36.47
N VAL A 158 -12.45 1.04 37.03
CA VAL A 158 -12.92 2.33 36.51
C VAL A 158 -11.90 3.44 36.73
N GLU A 159 -11.26 3.48 37.90
CA GLU A 159 -10.19 4.45 38.18
C GLU A 159 -9.01 4.28 37.21
N ASP A 160 -8.59 3.03 36.93
CA ASP A 160 -7.52 2.75 35.95
C ASP A 160 -7.86 3.23 34.52
N ILE A 161 -9.13 3.05 34.10
CA ILE A 161 -9.63 3.51 32.80
C ILE A 161 -9.71 5.03 32.74
N VAL A 162 -10.35 5.67 33.73
CA VAL A 162 -10.58 7.12 33.73
C VAL A 162 -9.27 7.90 33.86
N GLU A 163 -8.34 7.41 34.67
CA GLU A 163 -7.03 8.03 34.83
C GLU A 163 -6.03 7.64 33.72
N ASN A 164 -6.42 6.72 32.82
CA ASN A 164 -5.59 6.19 31.74
C ASN A 164 -4.21 5.69 32.22
N LYS A 165 -4.17 5.08 33.41
CA LYS A 165 -2.93 4.61 34.07
C LYS A 165 -2.50 3.21 33.60
N GLY A 166 -3.40 2.47 32.97
CA GLY A 166 -3.18 1.10 32.57
C GLY A 166 -2.23 0.96 31.38
N ALA A 167 -1.22 0.08 31.51
CA ALA A 167 -0.35 -0.31 30.38
C ALA A 167 -1.10 -1.06 29.26
N LYS A 168 -2.29 -1.59 29.56
CA LYS A 168 -3.15 -2.30 28.62
C LYS A 168 -4.57 -1.73 28.66
N LYS A 169 -4.93 -0.99 27.61
CA LYS A 169 -6.29 -0.48 27.40
C LYS A 169 -7.29 -1.62 27.28
N LYS A 170 -8.46 -1.45 27.90
CA LYS A 170 -9.58 -2.40 27.83
C LYS A 170 -10.37 -2.23 26.54
N GLY A 171 -11.10 -3.26 26.10
CA GLY A 171 -11.99 -3.16 24.93
C GLY A 171 -13.22 -2.30 25.22
N LEU A 172 -13.82 -1.71 24.19
CA LEU A 172 -15.07 -0.95 24.31
C LEU A 172 -16.21 -1.77 24.93
N GLU A 173 -16.29 -3.07 24.64
CA GLU A 173 -17.30 -3.95 25.23
C GLU A 173 -17.11 -4.14 26.75
N GLU A 174 -15.86 -4.10 27.24
CA GLU A 174 -15.59 -4.16 28.67
C GLU A 174 -16.08 -2.90 29.40
N LEU A 175 -15.94 -1.72 28.78
CA LEU A 175 -16.46 -0.47 29.34
C LEU A 175 -17.99 -0.52 29.49
N HIS A 176 -18.70 -0.98 28.46
CA HIS A 176 -20.16 -1.21 28.54
C HIS A 176 -20.53 -2.18 29.66
N SER A 177 -19.78 -3.27 29.83
CA SER A 177 -20.02 -4.23 30.92
C SER A 177 -19.84 -3.64 32.31
N LEU A 178 -18.88 -2.72 32.49
CA LEU A 178 -18.66 -2.02 33.76
C LEU A 178 -19.78 -1.02 34.08
N VAL A 179 -20.34 -0.36 33.06
CA VAL A 179 -21.52 0.51 33.22
C VAL A 179 -22.74 -0.33 33.64
N GLU A 180 -23.02 -1.42 32.93
CA GLU A 180 -24.13 -2.33 33.23
C GLU A 180 -24.00 -2.94 34.63
N GLN A 181 -22.79 -3.34 35.02
CA GLN A 181 -22.51 -3.88 36.36
C GLN A 181 -22.85 -2.85 37.45
N ALA A 182 -22.47 -1.58 37.27
CA ALA A 182 -22.73 -0.53 38.26
C ALA A 182 -24.21 -0.23 38.42
N GLU A 183 -24.97 -0.25 37.33
CA GLU A 183 -26.41 -0.04 37.31
C GLU A 183 -27.16 -1.22 37.95
N THR A 184 -26.84 -2.44 37.53
CA THR A 184 -27.45 -3.67 38.06
C THR A 184 -27.19 -3.85 39.55
N LYS A 185 -25.96 -3.54 39.99
CA LYS A 185 -25.56 -3.64 41.40
C LYS A 185 -25.82 -2.35 42.20
N ALA A 186 -26.39 -1.30 41.60
CA ALA A 186 -26.69 -0.03 42.25
C ALA A 186 -25.52 0.52 43.10
N PHE A 187 -24.37 0.75 42.47
CA PHE A 187 -23.18 1.28 43.16
C PHE A 187 -23.30 2.80 43.46
N PRO A 188 -22.73 3.29 44.59
CA PRO A 188 -23.03 4.63 45.11
C PRO A 188 -22.22 5.79 44.50
N LYS A 189 -21.02 5.56 43.95
CA LYS A 189 -20.19 6.63 43.36
C LYS A 189 -20.69 7.04 41.97
N LEU A 190 -21.75 7.85 41.95
CA LEU A 190 -22.39 8.35 40.72
C LEU A 190 -21.44 9.18 39.84
N SER A 191 -20.53 9.96 40.42
CA SER A 191 -19.60 10.80 39.64
C SER A 191 -18.64 9.99 38.77
N LEU A 192 -18.08 8.89 39.30
CA LEU A 192 -17.22 7.98 38.53
C LEU A 192 -18.02 7.22 37.47
N LEU A 193 -19.26 6.82 37.78
CA LEU A 193 -20.15 6.20 36.81
C LEU A 193 -20.48 7.16 35.66
N ASP A 194 -20.75 8.43 35.95
CA ASP A 194 -21.04 9.44 34.93
C ASP A 194 -19.80 9.74 34.06
N GLN A 195 -18.60 9.75 34.66
CA GLN A 195 -17.34 9.82 33.91
C GLN A 195 -17.17 8.61 32.98
N LEU A 196 -17.39 7.40 33.49
CA LEU A 196 -17.32 6.17 32.70
C LEU A 196 -18.32 6.18 31.54
N ARG A 197 -19.56 6.62 31.77
CA ARG A 197 -20.58 6.78 30.71
C ARG A 197 -20.15 7.77 29.65
N THR A 198 -19.56 8.89 30.06
CA THR A 198 -19.05 9.92 29.14
C THR A 198 -17.95 9.35 28.25
N VAL A 199 -16.95 8.70 28.86
CA VAL A 199 -15.84 8.03 28.15
C VAL A 199 -16.37 6.96 27.20
N THR A 200 -17.32 6.14 27.64
CA THR A 200 -17.92 5.07 26.83
C THR A 200 -18.68 5.65 25.63
N SER A 201 -19.47 6.72 25.84
CA SER A 201 -20.21 7.40 24.76
C SER A 201 -19.28 8.08 23.74
N GLU A 202 -18.19 8.69 24.19
CA GLU A 202 -17.19 9.26 23.30
C GLU A 202 -16.49 8.18 22.47
N ALA A 203 -16.11 7.08 23.11
CA ALA A 203 -15.53 5.92 22.44
C ALA A 203 -16.49 5.30 21.41
N ASP A 204 -17.79 5.19 21.71
CA ASP A 204 -18.82 4.74 20.76
C ASP A 204 -18.90 5.67 19.53
N LYS A 205 -18.92 6.99 19.74
CA LYS A 205 -18.94 7.97 18.64
C LYS A 205 -17.71 7.81 17.76
N VAL A 206 -16.53 7.69 18.36
CA VAL A 206 -15.28 7.48 17.61
C VAL A 206 -15.30 6.14 16.87
N ALA A 207 -15.82 5.06 17.47
CA ALA A 207 -15.96 3.76 16.81
C ALA A 207 -16.88 3.82 15.59
N VAL A 208 -18.02 4.53 15.69
CA VAL A 208 -18.94 4.74 14.57
C VAL A 208 -18.29 5.56 13.46
N MET A 209 -17.61 6.66 13.80
CA MET A 209 -16.87 7.46 12.82
C MET A 209 -15.77 6.62 12.14
N ALA A 210 -14.99 5.87 12.91
CA ALA A 210 -13.96 4.98 12.38
C ALA A 210 -14.53 3.94 11.41
N GLN A 211 -15.68 3.37 11.74
CA GLN A 211 -16.38 2.42 10.87
C GLN A 211 -16.89 3.08 9.59
N GLN A 212 -17.39 4.31 9.66
CA GLN A 212 -17.84 5.07 8.49
C GLN A 212 -16.67 5.37 7.53
N LEU A 213 -15.52 5.80 8.07
CA LEU A 213 -14.31 6.04 7.27
C LEU A 213 -13.85 4.76 6.55
N LEU A 214 -13.83 3.62 7.24
CA LEU A 214 -13.46 2.33 6.64
C LEU A 214 -14.48 1.82 5.60
N ASN A 215 -15.75 2.18 5.75
CA ASN A 215 -16.84 1.77 4.87
C ASN A 215 -17.00 2.66 3.62
N GLY A 216 -16.24 3.77 3.50
CA GLY A 216 -16.23 4.66 2.34
C GLY A 216 -16.08 3.94 0.98
N LYS A 217 -15.54 2.71 0.99
CA LYS A 217 -15.46 1.78 -0.15
C LYS A 217 -16.76 1.52 -0.93
N ARG A 218 -17.95 1.78 -0.39
CA ARG A 218 -19.23 1.35 -1.04
C ARG A 218 -19.96 2.43 -1.83
N GLN A 219 -19.66 3.72 -1.68
CA GLN A 219 -20.41 4.79 -2.39
C GLN A 219 -19.72 5.36 -3.63
N THR A 220 -18.42 5.16 -3.80
CA THR A 220 -17.63 5.76 -4.89
C THR A 220 -17.45 4.87 -6.12
N ARG A 221 -17.87 3.59 -6.07
CA ARG A 221 -17.73 2.66 -7.22
C ARG A 221 -18.80 2.80 -8.31
N TYR A 222 -19.79 3.68 -8.14
CA TYR A 222 -20.85 3.91 -9.13
C TYR A 222 -20.97 5.39 -9.53
N ARG A 223 -19.89 5.99 -10.05
CA ARG A 223 -19.99 7.19 -10.88
C ARG A 223 -19.13 7.07 -12.13
N SER A 224 -19.53 6.14 -13.00
CA SER A 224 -19.40 6.37 -14.44
C SER A 224 -20.58 7.24 -14.87
N GLY A 225 -20.40 8.55 -14.88
CA GLY A 225 -21.46 9.48 -15.29
C GLY A 225 -21.18 10.89 -14.79
N GLY A 226 -20.79 11.77 -15.72
CA GLY A 226 -20.44 13.16 -15.45
C GLY A 226 -21.53 13.90 -14.66
N GLY A 227 -21.16 14.37 -13.47
CA GLY A 227 -21.96 15.23 -12.62
C GLY A 227 -21.04 15.96 -11.67
N LYS A 228 -20.85 17.26 -11.92
CA LYS A 228 -19.95 18.20 -11.21
C LYS A 228 -20.44 18.52 -9.78
N SER A 229 -20.61 17.51 -8.91
CA SER A 229 -21.19 17.71 -7.57
C SER A 229 -20.61 16.82 -6.46
N GLN A 230 -19.34 16.43 -6.52
CA GLN A 230 -18.70 15.67 -5.44
C GLN A 230 -17.21 16.02 -5.37
N ASN A 231 -16.82 16.95 -4.52
CA ASN A 231 -15.41 17.22 -4.16
C ASN A 231 -15.31 17.87 -2.75
N GLN A 232 -16.36 17.83 -1.92
CA GLN A 232 -16.39 18.57 -0.64
C GLN A 232 -16.29 17.71 0.62
N ASN A 233 -16.30 16.37 0.50
CA ASN A 233 -16.25 15.45 1.64
C ASN A 233 -15.24 14.30 1.40
N GLU A 234 -14.07 14.59 0.82
CA GLU A 234 -12.99 13.61 0.75
C GLU A 234 -12.12 13.72 2.01
N LEU A 235 -11.80 12.60 2.66
CA LEU A 235 -10.97 12.57 3.86
C LEU A 235 -9.53 12.92 3.47
N THR A 236 -8.98 14.00 4.04
CA THR A 236 -7.59 14.39 3.82
C THR A 236 -6.62 13.53 4.65
N VAL A 237 -5.34 13.52 4.25
CA VAL A 237 -4.29 12.78 4.98
C VAL A 237 -4.10 13.36 6.40
N GLU A 238 -4.19 14.68 6.55
CA GLU A 238 -4.08 15.38 7.83
C GLU A 238 -5.24 15.02 8.77
N GLU A 239 -6.46 14.95 8.24
CA GLU A 239 -7.63 14.50 9.01
C GLU A 239 -7.49 13.04 9.44
N LEU A 240 -7.01 12.15 8.56
CA LEU A 240 -6.74 10.75 8.92
C LEU A 240 -5.68 10.66 10.04
N ARG A 241 -4.58 11.41 9.95
CA ARG A 241 -3.55 11.46 11.00
C ARG A 241 -4.11 11.94 12.34
N SER A 242 -4.86 13.04 12.31
CA SER A 242 -5.51 13.60 13.49
C SER A 242 -6.49 12.59 14.12
N PHE A 243 -7.26 11.89 13.29
CA PHE A 243 -8.22 10.88 13.76
C PHE A 243 -7.54 9.66 14.38
N VAL A 244 -6.44 9.16 13.79
CA VAL A 244 -5.63 8.07 14.39
C VAL A 244 -5.02 8.52 15.72
N GLN A 245 -4.56 9.77 15.83
CA GLN A 245 -4.06 10.31 17.09
C GLN A 245 -5.17 10.40 18.15
N GLN A 246 -6.38 10.80 17.78
CA GLN A 246 -7.53 10.80 18.69
C GLN A 246 -7.87 9.39 19.19
N LEU A 247 -7.85 8.39 18.30
CA LEU A 247 -8.01 6.98 18.67
C LEU A 247 -6.96 6.51 19.68
N ASP A 248 -5.71 6.94 19.52
CA ASP A 248 -4.62 6.60 20.43
C ASP A 248 -4.70 7.30 21.79
N ASN A 249 -5.44 8.40 21.90
CA ASN A 249 -5.67 9.09 23.16
C ASN A 249 -6.87 8.54 23.95
N LEU A 250 -7.72 7.71 23.33
CA LEU A 250 -8.83 7.08 24.04
C LEU A 250 -8.33 6.10 25.12
N PRO A 251 -9.00 6.00 26.29
CA PRO A 251 -8.62 5.08 27.36
C PRO A 251 -9.00 3.61 27.07
N CYS A 252 -9.58 3.33 25.90
CA CYS A 252 -10.01 1.99 25.48
C CYS A 252 -9.51 1.64 24.07
N ASN A 253 -9.58 0.35 23.75
CA ASN A 253 -9.26 -0.19 22.43
C ASN A 253 -10.52 -0.25 21.56
N ILE A 254 -10.41 0.36 20.39
CA ILE A 254 -11.43 0.33 19.34
C ILE A 254 -11.02 -0.70 18.28
N ARG A 255 -11.94 -1.61 17.90
CA ARG A 255 -11.67 -2.71 16.95
C ARG A 255 -11.18 -2.22 15.58
N GLN A 256 -11.62 -1.04 15.17
CA GLN A 256 -11.28 -0.39 13.90
C GLN A 256 -9.89 0.28 13.90
N ALA A 257 -9.31 0.57 15.07
CA ALA A 257 -8.04 1.28 15.19
C ALA A 257 -6.88 0.65 14.39
N PRO A 258 -6.61 -0.68 14.44
CA PRO A 258 -5.53 -1.27 13.66
C PRO A 258 -5.71 -1.11 12.14
N LEU A 259 -6.95 -1.12 11.64
CA LEU A 259 -7.24 -0.98 10.21
C LEU A 259 -6.96 0.46 9.72
N LEU A 260 -7.30 1.46 10.53
CA LEU A 260 -7.02 2.86 10.20
C LEU A 260 -5.52 3.18 10.30
N LYS A 261 -4.81 2.55 11.25
CA LYS A 261 -3.35 2.65 11.33
C LYS A 261 -2.67 2.04 10.11
N ASP A 262 -3.11 0.86 9.66
CA ASP A 262 -2.61 0.24 8.43
C ASP A 262 -2.87 1.13 7.20
N LEU A 263 -4.07 1.71 7.08
CA LEU A 263 -4.38 2.67 6.02
C LEU A 263 -3.42 3.87 6.08
N LEU A 264 -3.19 4.46 7.25
CA LEU A 264 -2.28 5.59 7.40
C LEU A 264 -0.84 5.21 7.02
N THR A 265 -0.34 4.04 7.44
CA THR A 265 0.99 3.55 7.05
C THR A 265 1.10 3.40 5.53
N ARG A 266 0.09 2.85 4.86
CA ARG A 266 0.07 2.72 3.40
C ARG A 266 0.04 4.08 2.69
N VAL A 267 -0.66 5.07 3.25
CA VAL A 267 -0.67 6.45 2.75
C VAL A 267 0.72 7.08 2.91
N ASP A 268 1.37 6.89 4.06
CA ASP A 268 2.72 7.40 4.33
C ASP A 268 3.74 6.81 3.36
N ASP A 269 3.70 5.50 3.15
CA ASP A 269 4.54 4.80 2.17
C ASP A 269 4.31 5.33 0.75
N PHE A 270 3.05 5.58 0.38
CA PHE A 270 2.70 6.17 -0.91
C PHE A 270 3.29 7.58 -1.05
N GLN A 271 3.15 8.43 -0.04
CA GLN A 271 3.70 9.80 -0.06
C GLN A 271 5.22 9.80 -0.18
N GLN A 272 5.90 8.91 0.54
CA GLN A 272 7.36 8.76 0.46
C GLN A 272 7.82 8.31 -0.94
N ARG A 273 7.18 7.26 -1.49
CA ARG A 273 7.51 6.77 -2.84
C ARG A 273 7.20 7.81 -3.91
N SER A 274 6.09 8.53 -3.77
CA SER A 274 5.72 9.61 -4.67
C SER A 274 6.78 10.71 -4.68
N ASN A 275 7.18 11.21 -3.51
CA ASN A 275 8.19 12.28 -3.42
C ASN A 275 9.53 11.84 -4.03
N ARG A 276 9.91 10.57 -3.84
CA ARG A 276 11.11 10.00 -4.46
C ARG A 276 11.02 10.01 -5.99
N LEU A 277 9.92 9.51 -6.57
CA LEU A 277 9.75 9.44 -8.03
C LEU A 277 9.56 10.82 -8.68
N LEU A 278 8.90 11.75 -7.98
CA LEU A 278 8.74 13.13 -8.45
C LEU A 278 10.09 13.89 -8.47
N SER A 279 11.02 13.53 -7.58
CA SER A 279 12.36 14.14 -7.51
C SER A 279 13.39 13.47 -8.45
N ASP A 280 13.07 12.30 -9.00
CA ASP A 280 13.94 11.59 -9.94
C ASP A 280 13.91 12.32 -11.30
N GLU A 281 15.06 12.48 -11.96
CA GLU A 281 15.17 13.11 -13.28
C GLU A 281 14.63 12.19 -14.40
N ALA A 282 14.76 10.87 -14.23
CA ALA A 282 14.40 9.86 -15.23
C ALA A 282 13.68 8.65 -14.60
N PRO A 283 12.50 8.85 -13.98
CA PRO A 283 11.73 7.77 -13.36
C PRO A 283 11.20 6.79 -14.42
N SER A 284 11.08 5.52 -14.05
CA SER A 284 10.46 4.50 -14.90
C SER A 284 8.95 4.75 -15.06
N PRO A 285 8.42 4.74 -16.30
CA PRO A 285 6.98 4.82 -16.53
C PRO A 285 6.19 3.69 -15.88
N GLN A 286 6.79 2.50 -15.79
CA GLN A 286 6.17 1.36 -15.13
C GLN A 286 6.04 1.58 -13.63
N GLU A 287 7.08 2.06 -12.95
CA GLU A 287 7.05 2.33 -11.51
C GLU A 287 6.03 3.43 -11.16
N LEU A 288 5.92 4.47 -11.99
CA LEU A 288 4.90 5.51 -11.84
C LEU A 288 3.48 4.96 -12.01
N GLN A 289 3.26 4.08 -13.00
CA GLN A 289 1.97 3.43 -13.21
C GLN A 289 1.60 2.51 -12.03
N GLU A 290 2.53 1.69 -11.56
CA GLU A 290 2.34 0.81 -10.40
C GLU A 290 1.97 1.62 -9.14
N LEU A 291 2.62 2.77 -8.92
CA LEU A 291 2.30 3.65 -7.79
C LEU A 291 0.90 4.28 -7.93
N LEU A 292 0.50 4.70 -9.14
CA LEU A 292 -0.86 5.17 -9.41
C LEU A 292 -1.89 4.06 -9.19
N ASP A 293 -1.59 2.81 -9.51
CA ASP A 293 -2.52 1.69 -9.28
C ASP A 293 -2.69 1.42 -7.77
N VAL A 294 -1.63 1.56 -6.96
CA VAL A 294 -1.72 1.51 -5.48
C VAL A 294 -2.67 2.56 -4.93
N SER A 295 -2.69 3.76 -5.52
CA SER A 295 -3.56 4.86 -5.08
C SER A 295 -5.05 4.55 -5.20
N LEU A 296 -5.45 3.67 -6.13
CA LEU A 296 -6.84 3.25 -6.28
C LEU A 296 -7.37 2.48 -5.06
N GLY A 297 -6.46 1.95 -4.24
CA GLY A 297 -6.77 1.25 -3.00
C GLY A 297 -6.63 2.11 -1.74
N LEU A 298 -6.41 3.42 -1.89
CA LEU A 298 -6.31 4.40 -0.81
C LEU A 298 -7.54 5.31 -0.86
N ASP A 299 -8.46 5.14 0.08
CA ASP A 299 -9.72 5.90 0.15
C ASP A 299 -9.52 7.27 0.85
N VAL A 300 -8.50 8.03 0.41
CA VAL A 300 -8.15 9.36 0.95
C VAL A 300 -7.77 10.31 -0.18
N GLU A 301 -7.93 11.61 0.04
CA GLU A 301 -7.46 12.62 -0.89
C GLU A 301 -5.92 12.62 -0.92
N LEU A 302 -5.36 12.43 -2.11
CA LEU A 302 -3.91 12.34 -2.32
C LEU A 302 -3.44 13.49 -3.21
N PRO A 303 -2.84 14.55 -2.64
CA PRO A 303 -2.43 15.73 -3.40
C PRO A 303 -1.34 15.44 -4.45
N GLN A 304 -0.62 14.32 -4.32
CA GLN A 304 0.42 13.92 -5.26
C GLN A 304 -0.11 13.31 -6.57
N LEU A 305 -1.39 12.89 -6.64
CA LEU A 305 -1.94 12.23 -7.83
C LEU A 305 -1.88 13.05 -9.12
N PRO A 306 -2.29 14.33 -9.16
CA PRO A 306 -2.15 15.13 -10.37
C PRO A 306 -0.68 15.22 -10.83
N LEU A 307 0.25 15.47 -9.88
CA LEU A 307 1.68 15.58 -10.17
C LEU A 307 2.27 14.27 -10.70
N LEU A 308 1.87 13.11 -10.15
CA LEU A 308 2.33 11.80 -10.61
C LEU A 308 1.81 11.47 -12.01
N ARG A 309 0.58 11.89 -12.35
CA ARG A 309 0.02 11.71 -13.71
C ARG A 309 0.81 12.54 -14.72
N GLU A 310 1.09 13.80 -14.41
CA GLU A 310 1.94 14.66 -15.26
C GLU A 310 3.35 14.05 -15.40
N ARG A 311 3.95 13.59 -14.31
CA ARG A 311 5.28 12.95 -14.32
C ARG A 311 5.30 11.67 -15.17
N LEU A 312 4.22 10.89 -15.16
CA LEU A 312 4.09 9.68 -15.98
C LEU A 312 4.05 9.98 -17.48
N GLU A 313 3.31 11.02 -17.89
CA GLU A 313 3.28 11.46 -19.29
C GLU A 313 4.68 11.92 -19.75
N GLN A 314 5.37 12.69 -18.90
CA GLN A 314 6.76 13.10 -19.15
C GLN A 314 7.70 11.90 -19.29
N ALA A 315 7.60 10.91 -18.39
CA ALA A 315 8.45 9.72 -18.41
C ALA A 315 8.22 8.86 -19.66
N ARG A 316 6.96 8.64 -20.06
CA ARG A 316 6.60 7.90 -21.29
C ARG A 316 7.16 8.58 -22.53
N TRP A 317 7.07 9.91 -22.58
CA TRP A 317 7.62 10.66 -23.69
C TRP A 317 9.15 10.57 -23.74
N LEU A 318 9.84 10.75 -22.60
CA LEU A 318 11.30 10.59 -22.52
C LEU A 318 11.76 9.20 -22.95
N GLU A 319 11.05 8.14 -22.55
CA GLU A 319 11.31 6.77 -22.98
C GLU A 319 11.12 6.60 -24.50
N ALA A 320 10.05 7.17 -25.07
CA ALA A 320 9.81 7.13 -26.51
C ALA A 320 10.92 7.86 -27.30
N VAL A 321 11.39 9.01 -26.80
CA VAL A 321 12.52 9.74 -27.38
C VAL A 321 13.81 8.91 -27.32
N GLN A 322 14.12 8.35 -26.16
CA GLN A 322 15.30 7.52 -25.98
C GLN A 322 15.26 6.27 -26.86
N GLN A 323 14.10 5.62 -26.98
CA GLN A 323 13.91 4.46 -27.84
C GLN A 323 14.12 4.81 -29.32
N ALA A 324 13.59 5.95 -29.77
CA ALA A 324 13.78 6.42 -31.13
C ALA A 324 15.25 6.77 -31.42
N SER A 325 15.93 7.46 -30.51
CA SER A 325 17.36 7.78 -30.63
C SER A 325 18.27 6.55 -30.58
N SER A 326 17.85 5.47 -29.92
CA SER A 326 18.62 4.21 -29.88
C SER A 326 18.65 3.47 -31.23
N ARG A 327 17.78 3.84 -32.17
CA ARG A 327 17.67 3.25 -33.51
C ARG A 327 17.82 4.32 -34.60
N PRO A 328 19.06 4.84 -34.83
CA PRO A 328 19.32 5.90 -35.80
C PRO A 328 18.77 5.59 -37.21
N ASP A 329 18.88 4.33 -37.64
CA ASP A 329 18.42 3.86 -38.97
C ASP A 329 16.90 4.00 -39.20
N SER A 330 16.13 4.22 -38.13
CA SER A 330 14.68 4.41 -38.19
C SER A 330 14.23 5.84 -37.84
N LEU A 331 15.15 6.69 -37.38
CA LEU A 331 14.86 8.02 -36.90
C LEU A 331 14.81 9.02 -38.07
N CYS A 332 13.66 9.11 -38.73
CA CYS A 332 13.42 10.08 -39.81
C CYS A 332 12.90 11.43 -39.29
N LEU A 333 12.94 12.46 -40.15
CA LEU A 333 12.44 13.82 -39.84
C LEU A 333 10.99 13.81 -39.34
N ASP A 334 10.11 13.02 -39.94
CA ASP A 334 8.70 12.94 -39.52
C ASP A 334 8.55 12.33 -38.13
N THR A 335 9.40 11.37 -37.77
CA THR A 335 9.42 10.79 -36.42
C THR A 335 9.90 11.82 -35.40
N MET A 336 10.92 12.60 -35.72
CA MET A 336 11.40 13.69 -34.86
C MET A 336 10.31 14.76 -34.67
N ARG A 337 9.66 15.22 -35.75
CA ARG A 337 8.54 16.20 -35.69
C ARG A 337 7.40 15.69 -34.82
N ARG A 338 6.97 14.44 -35.02
CA ARG A 338 5.93 13.80 -34.20
C ARG A 338 6.30 13.74 -32.71
N LEU A 339 7.55 13.39 -32.38
CA LEU A 339 8.02 13.38 -31.00
C LEU A 339 8.04 14.79 -30.40
N ILE A 340 8.41 15.80 -31.20
CA ILE A 340 8.36 17.19 -30.75
C ILE A 340 6.92 17.62 -30.47
N ASP A 341 5.97 17.35 -31.38
CA ASP A 341 4.56 17.67 -31.20
C ASP A 341 3.95 17.03 -29.95
N GLN A 342 4.33 15.78 -29.66
CA GLN A 342 3.93 15.09 -28.42
C GLN A 342 4.51 15.74 -27.16
N GLY A 343 5.69 16.33 -27.24
CA GLY A 343 6.38 16.96 -26.10
C GLY A 343 5.84 18.35 -25.75
N VAL A 344 5.34 19.10 -26.74
CA VAL A 344 4.84 20.49 -26.54
C VAL A 344 3.67 20.57 -25.56
N GLY A 345 2.85 19.52 -25.47
CA GLY A 345 1.69 19.47 -24.57
C GLY A 345 2.02 19.08 -23.12
N LEU A 346 3.26 18.72 -22.82
CA LEU A 346 3.65 18.21 -21.50
C LEU A 346 3.89 19.34 -20.49
N ALA A 347 3.65 19.06 -19.22
CA ALA A 347 4.02 19.95 -18.13
C ALA A 347 5.54 20.21 -18.11
N PRO A 348 5.99 21.42 -17.73
CA PRO A 348 7.41 21.79 -17.78
C PRO A 348 8.25 20.99 -16.78
N HIS A 349 9.39 20.47 -17.26
CA HIS A 349 10.37 19.75 -16.44
C HIS A 349 11.77 19.81 -17.08
N SER A 350 12.81 19.92 -16.27
CA SER A 350 14.22 20.05 -16.69
C SER A 350 14.65 18.98 -17.71
N SER A 351 14.31 17.72 -17.45
CA SER A 351 14.65 16.60 -18.33
C SER A 351 13.88 16.62 -19.65
N VAL A 352 12.62 17.07 -19.65
CA VAL A 352 11.80 17.22 -20.87
C VAL A 352 12.35 18.34 -21.73
N GLU A 353 12.61 19.51 -21.15
CA GLU A 353 13.19 20.67 -21.86
C GLU A 353 14.54 20.32 -22.49
N ARG A 354 15.40 19.61 -21.75
CA ARG A 354 16.71 19.15 -22.25
C ARG A 354 16.58 18.19 -23.43
N ALA A 355 15.66 17.22 -23.36
CA ALA A 355 15.43 16.29 -24.45
C ALA A 355 14.75 16.97 -25.66
N MET A 356 13.83 17.90 -25.41
CA MET A 356 13.17 18.71 -26.43
C MET A 356 14.19 19.54 -27.21
N ALA A 357 15.09 20.24 -26.51
CA ALA A 357 16.15 21.04 -27.13
C ALA A 357 17.06 20.18 -28.01
N ARG A 358 17.48 18.99 -27.53
CA ARG A 358 18.29 18.05 -28.31
C ARG A 358 17.58 17.54 -29.55
N LEU A 359 16.28 17.23 -29.46
CA LEU A 359 15.48 16.81 -30.61
C LEU A 359 15.31 17.92 -31.63
N GLN A 360 15.07 19.16 -31.19
CA GLN A 360 14.95 20.33 -32.06
C GLN A 360 16.28 20.64 -32.77
N GLU A 361 17.40 20.57 -32.06
CA GLU A 361 18.73 20.71 -32.64
C GLU A 361 18.99 19.62 -33.69
N LEU A 362 18.73 18.36 -33.35
CA LEU A 362 18.90 17.24 -34.28
C LEU A 362 18.01 17.37 -35.52
N LEU A 363 16.75 17.77 -35.35
CA LEU A 363 15.82 18.01 -36.46
C LEU A 363 16.36 19.13 -37.37
N THR A 364 16.78 20.25 -36.79
CA THR A 364 17.30 21.41 -37.53
C THR A 364 18.53 21.04 -38.36
N VAL A 365 19.49 20.34 -37.75
CA VAL A 365 20.70 19.86 -38.44
C VAL A 365 20.33 18.87 -39.55
N SER A 366 19.42 17.93 -39.26
CA SER A 366 19.00 16.91 -40.22
C SER A 366 18.27 17.51 -41.44
N GLU A 367 17.40 18.51 -41.24
CA GLU A 367 16.70 19.22 -42.31
C GLU A 367 17.66 20.01 -43.20
N GLN A 368 18.60 20.75 -42.59
CA GLN A 368 19.64 21.49 -43.34
C GLN A 368 20.48 20.57 -44.21
N TRP A 369 20.81 19.38 -43.72
CA TRP A 369 21.58 18.40 -44.48
C TRP A 369 20.80 17.76 -45.60
N GLU A 370 19.53 17.41 -45.37
CA GLU A 370 18.63 16.91 -46.41
C GLU A 370 18.46 17.93 -47.55
N GLU A 371 18.27 19.21 -47.23
CA GLU A 371 18.16 20.28 -48.22
C GLU A 371 19.50 20.54 -48.94
N ARG A 372 20.62 20.60 -48.20
CA ARG A 372 21.97 20.80 -48.77
C ARG A 372 22.33 19.67 -49.75
N VAL A 373 22.06 18.42 -49.39
CA VAL A 373 22.35 17.26 -50.25
C VAL A 373 21.48 17.27 -51.49
N LEU A 374 20.18 17.55 -51.36
CA LEU A 374 19.29 17.71 -52.51
C LEU A 374 19.78 18.82 -53.45
N GLY A 375 20.16 19.98 -52.90
CA GLY A 375 20.73 21.08 -53.66
C GLY A 375 22.03 20.72 -54.39
N LEU A 376 22.91 19.91 -53.77
CA LEU A 376 24.13 19.41 -54.42
C LEU A 376 23.85 18.44 -55.58
N MET A 377 22.81 17.61 -55.45
CA MET A 377 22.42 16.65 -56.49
C MET A 377 21.72 17.34 -57.68
N ASP A 378 20.95 18.40 -57.42
CA ASP A 378 20.23 19.17 -58.44
C ASP A 378 21.07 20.31 -59.05
N ALA A 379 22.22 20.65 -58.46
CA ALA A 379 23.10 21.70 -58.96
C ALA A 379 23.56 21.46 -60.41
N ARG A 380 23.54 22.53 -61.22
CA ARG A 380 24.12 22.55 -62.57
C ARG A 380 25.03 23.77 -62.70
N PRO A 381 26.32 23.61 -63.09
CA PRO A 381 27.01 22.35 -63.41
C PRO A 381 27.16 21.41 -62.20
N TYR A 382 27.25 20.10 -62.45
CA TYR A 382 27.38 19.12 -61.37
C TYR A 382 28.63 19.37 -60.51
N PRO A 383 28.57 19.10 -59.19
CA PRO A 383 29.72 19.21 -58.31
C PRO A 383 30.77 18.12 -58.56
N SER A 384 32.00 18.39 -58.12
CA SER A 384 33.10 17.41 -58.19
C SER A 384 32.92 16.29 -57.17
N ILE A 385 33.56 15.14 -57.42
CA ILE A 385 33.50 14.01 -56.49
C ILE A 385 34.09 14.34 -55.11
N GLU A 386 35.14 15.18 -55.05
CA GLU A 386 35.77 15.64 -53.81
C GLU A 386 34.81 16.47 -52.96
N THR A 387 34.01 17.33 -53.60
CA THR A 387 32.99 18.15 -52.93
C THR A 387 31.88 17.27 -52.32
N LEU A 388 31.47 16.23 -53.04
CA LEU A 388 30.46 15.29 -52.56
C LEU A 388 30.99 14.38 -51.45
N ASP A 389 32.26 13.95 -51.54
CA ASP A 389 32.93 13.19 -50.49
C ASP A 389 33.10 14.00 -49.19
N ALA A 390 33.48 15.28 -49.30
CA ALA A 390 33.56 16.17 -48.14
C ALA A 390 32.18 16.33 -47.47
N ALA A 391 31.11 16.49 -48.26
CA ALA A 391 29.75 16.54 -47.74
C ALA A 391 29.33 15.23 -47.05
N LEU A 392 29.71 14.07 -47.58
CA LEU A 392 29.43 12.78 -46.94
C LEU A 392 30.14 12.61 -45.60
N GLN A 393 31.39 13.05 -45.47
CA GLN A 393 32.14 12.98 -44.20
C GLN A 393 31.48 13.80 -43.10
N GLU A 394 30.90 14.96 -43.43
CA GLU A 394 30.17 15.79 -42.46
C GLU A 394 28.85 15.13 -42.02
N VAL A 395 28.21 14.34 -42.89
CA VAL A 395 26.93 13.66 -42.63
C VAL A 395 27.08 12.36 -41.84
N GLU A 396 28.23 11.67 -41.92
CA GLU A 396 28.46 10.39 -41.23
C GLU A 396 28.23 10.43 -39.71
N ASN A 397 28.30 11.61 -39.10
CA ASN A 397 28.12 11.80 -37.66
C ASN A 397 26.68 12.10 -37.23
N ILE A 398 25.72 12.19 -38.15
CA ILE A 398 24.33 12.52 -37.82
C ILE A 398 23.57 11.22 -37.49
N PRO A 399 23.08 11.04 -36.25
CA PRO A 399 22.40 9.80 -35.83
C PRO A 399 20.93 9.80 -36.29
N ALA A 400 20.68 9.92 -37.59
CA ALA A 400 19.34 9.99 -38.16
C ALA A 400 19.25 9.28 -39.52
N TYR A 401 18.04 8.83 -39.86
CA TYR A 401 17.74 8.29 -41.17
C TYR A 401 17.45 9.42 -42.15
N LEU A 402 18.40 9.66 -43.05
CA LEU A 402 18.40 10.75 -44.03
C LEU A 402 18.41 10.18 -45.47
N PRO A 403 17.23 10.03 -46.12
CA PRO A 403 17.12 9.44 -47.46
C PRO A 403 18.03 10.07 -48.52
N ASN A 404 18.11 11.41 -48.60
CA ASN A 404 18.90 12.06 -49.64
C ASN A 404 20.39 11.87 -49.39
N CYS A 405 20.81 11.83 -48.13
CA CYS A 405 22.19 11.52 -47.75
C CYS A 405 22.60 10.09 -48.15
N LEU A 406 21.69 9.12 -47.98
CA LEU A 406 21.90 7.75 -48.45
C LEU A 406 21.99 7.70 -49.99
N GLN A 407 21.14 8.45 -50.69
CA GLN A 407 21.22 8.58 -52.15
C GLN A 407 22.54 9.22 -52.60
N LEU A 408 23.03 10.24 -51.90
CA LEU A 408 24.32 10.85 -52.18
C LEU A 408 25.46 9.84 -52.03
N LYS A 409 25.43 9.01 -50.98
CA LYS A 409 26.38 7.93 -50.78
C LYS A 409 26.36 6.93 -51.94
N ASP A 410 25.17 6.57 -52.43
CA ASP A 410 25.01 5.72 -53.60
C ASP A 410 25.54 6.37 -54.89
N VAL A 411 25.29 7.66 -55.08
CA VAL A 411 25.80 8.44 -56.23
C VAL A 411 27.32 8.48 -56.22
N VAL A 412 27.93 8.82 -55.08
CA VAL A 412 29.39 8.89 -54.94
C VAL A 412 30.02 7.51 -55.15
N THR A 413 29.44 6.44 -54.60
CA THR A 413 29.97 5.09 -54.82
C THR A 413 29.85 4.65 -56.28
N LYS A 414 28.78 5.01 -56.99
CA LYS A 414 28.65 4.80 -58.44
C LYS A 414 29.68 5.61 -59.23
N ALA A 415 29.89 6.88 -58.88
CA ALA A 415 30.88 7.74 -59.52
C ALA A 415 32.31 7.20 -59.34
N LYS A 416 32.69 6.77 -58.13
CA LYS A 416 33.98 6.13 -57.85
C LYS A 416 34.17 4.84 -58.65
N LYS A 417 33.14 3.99 -58.72
CA LYS A 417 33.18 2.77 -59.55
C LYS A 417 33.38 3.09 -61.03
N TRP A 418 32.65 4.08 -61.54
CA TRP A 418 32.77 4.51 -62.94
C TRP A 418 34.17 5.07 -63.24
N LEU A 419 34.72 5.92 -62.37
CA LEU A 419 36.06 6.47 -62.52
C LEU A 419 37.12 5.36 -62.56
N ASN A 420 37.04 4.41 -61.63
CA ASN A 420 37.94 3.25 -61.62
C ASN A 420 37.83 2.42 -62.91
N GLU A 421 36.62 2.17 -63.42
CA GLU A 421 36.42 1.47 -64.69
C GLU A 421 37.01 2.26 -65.88
N ALA A 422 36.81 3.58 -65.92
CA ALA A 422 37.33 4.46 -66.96
C ALA A 422 38.88 4.53 -66.94
N GLU A 423 39.49 4.60 -65.76
CA GLU A 423 40.95 4.58 -65.58
C GLU A 423 41.55 3.23 -66.00
N MET A 424 40.92 2.12 -65.60
CA MET A 424 41.38 0.78 -65.99
C MET A 424 41.34 0.55 -67.50
N LEU A 425 40.37 1.15 -68.20
CA LEU A 425 40.32 1.12 -69.67
C LEU A 425 41.41 1.97 -70.33
N GLN A 426 41.85 3.06 -69.69
CA GLN A 426 42.98 3.86 -70.20
C GLN A 426 44.33 3.19 -69.95
N MET A 427 44.49 2.52 -68.81
CA MET A 427 45.75 1.88 -68.40
C MET A 427 45.92 0.45 -68.92
N GLY A 428 44.82 -0.24 -69.20
CA GLY A 428 44.85 -1.57 -69.80
C GLY A 428 45.31 -1.48 -71.25
N GLY A 429 46.46 -2.04 -71.59
CA GLY A 429 47.01 -2.06 -72.96
C GLY A 429 46.18 -2.82 -74.02
N ARG A 430 44.89 -3.05 -73.80
CA ARG A 430 43.92 -3.61 -74.75
C ARG A 430 43.12 -2.46 -75.37
N ILE A 431 43.02 -2.46 -76.70
CA ILE A 431 42.20 -1.49 -77.44
C ILE A 431 40.73 -1.66 -77.02
N PRO A 432 40.08 -0.64 -76.42
CA PRO A 432 38.69 -0.75 -75.99
C PRO A 432 37.75 -0.96 -77.19
N VAL A 433 36.77 -1.84 -77.03
CA VAL A 433 35.72 -2.02 -78.04
C VAL A 433 34.78 -0.81 -77.99
N LEU A 434 34.44 -0.25 -79.16
CA LEU A 434 33.61 0.95 -79.28
C LEU A 434 32.28 0.82 -78.52
N ASP A 435 31.63 -0.35 -78.59
CA ASP A 435 30.36 -0.61 -77.89
C ASP A 435 30.54 -0.51 -76.36
N SER A 436 31.64 -1.03 -75.81
CA SER A 436 31.94 -0.94 -74.38
C SER A 436 32.25 0.50 -73.93
N LEU A 437 32.88 1.30 -74.77
CA LEU A 437 33.08 2.74 -74.50
C LEU A 437 31.76 3.50 -74.53
N SER A 438 30.89 3.20 -75.51
CA SER A 438 29.54 3.79 -75.60
C SER A 438 28.68 3.43 -74.39
N GLU A 439 28.70 2.17 -73.93
CA GLU A 439 27.99 1.77 -72.71
C GLU A 439 28.52 2.48 -71.45
N LEU A 440 29.83 2.74 -71.37
CA LEU A 440 30.43 3.42 -70.24
C LEU A 440 30.06 4.93 -70.23
N VAL A 441 30.04 5.59 -71.38
CA VAL A 441 29.58 6.98 -71.50
C VAL A 441 28.08 7.10 -71.19
N LEU A 442 27.24 6.20 -71.71
CA LEU A 442 25.80 6.17 -71.41
C LEU A 442 25.50 6.01 -69.92
N ARG A 443 26.30 5.22 -69.19
CA ARG A 443 26.14 5.10 -67.72
C ARG A 443 26.55 6.39 -67.01
N ALA A 444 27.53 7.13 -67.52
CA ALA A 444 27.98 8.39 -66.93
C ALA A 444 26.90 9.48 -66.97
N ASP A 445 26.09 9.55 -68.02
CA ASP A 445 24.98 10.52 -68.14
C ASP A 445 23.95 10.41 -67.00
N SER A 446 23.83 9.23 -66.41
CA SER A 446 22.92 8.95 -65.30
C SER A 446 23.49 9.25 -63.91
N ILE A 447 24.76 9.68 -63.82
CA ILE A 447 25.44 9.97 -62.56
C ILE A 447 25.50 11.50 -62.37
N PRO A 448 24.82 12.07 -61.36
CA PRO A 448 24.77 13.51 -61.16
C PRO A 448 26.06 14.07 -60.50
N VAL A 449 27.21 13.84 -61.12
CA VAL A 449 28.55 14.23 -60.64
C VAL A 449 29.38 14.70 -61.83
N ARG A 450 30.26 15.69 -61.63
CA ARG A 450 31.24 16.06 -62.65
C ARG A 450 32.28 14.97 -62.81
N LEU A 451 32.24 14.29 -63.96
CA LEU A 451 33.18 13.25 -64.33
C LEU A 451 34.20 13.81 -65.32
N ASP A 452 35.36 14.25 -64.83
CA ASP A 452 36.36 14.96 -65.66
C ASP A 452 36.90 14.10 -66.83
N LEU A 453 36.81 12.76 -66.73
CA LEU A 453 37.18 11.83 -67.81
C LEU A 453 36.08 11.66 -68.88
N LEU A 454 34.84 12.06 -68.62
CA LEU A 454 33.70 11.84 -69.52
C LEU A 454 33.88 12.57 -70.85
N GLY A 455 34.18 13.87 -70.81
CA GLY A 455 34.36 14.67 -72.03
C GLY A 455 35.51 14.17 -72.92
N ARG A 456 36.55 13.59 -72.31
CA ARG A 456 37.64 12.93 -73.07
C ARG A 456 37.17 11.65 -73.76
N LEU A 457 36.37 10.83 -73.08
CA LEU A 457 35.82 9.60 -73.66
C LEU A 457 34.78 9.89 -74.75
N GLU A 458 33.94 10.90 -74.58
CA GLU A 458 32.99 11.36 -75.61
C GLU A 458 33.72 11.85 -76.87
N ALA A 459 34.78 12.64 -76.71
CA ALA A 459 35.62 13.07 -77.82
C ALA A 459 36.26 11.87 -78.53
N LEU A 460 36.80 10.89 -77.78
CA LEU A 460 37.36 9.67 -78.35
C LEU A 460 36.30 8.84 -79.11
N ILE A 461 35.09 8.72 -78.58
CA ILE A 461 34.00 8.02 -79.29
C ILE A 461 33.64 8.76 -80.58
N SER A 462 33.53 10.09 -80.54
CA SER A 462 33.27 10.93 -81.71
C SER A 462 34.38 10.79 -82.78
N ASP A 463 35.64 10.80 -82.36
CA ASP A 463 36.79 10.60 -83.24
C ASP A 463 36.79 9.21 -83.87
N VAL A 464 36.52 8.16 -83.08
CA VAL A 464 36.42 6.78 -83.60
C VAL A 464 35.23 6.62 -84.54
N GLN A 465 34.08 7.24 -84.24
CA GLN A 465 32.91 7.22 -85.11
C GLN A 465 33.17 7.97 -86.42
N SER A 466 33.78 9.15 -86.38
CA SER A 466 34.14 9.93 -87.57
C SER A 466 35.18 9.21 -88.45
N TRP A 467 36.15 8.53 -87.83
CA TRP A 467 37.08 7.65 -88.52
C TRP A 467 36.34 6.47 -89.18
N LYS A 468 35.46 5.80 -88.45
CA LYS A 468 34.67 4.66 -88.96
C LYS A 468 33.81 5.08 -90.15
N GLU A 469 33.16 6.24 -90.10
CA GLU A 469 32.38 6.79 -91.21
C GLU A 469 33.25 7.15 -92.41
N SER A 470 34.41 7.77 -92.18
CA SER A 470 35.35 8.14 -93.24
C SER A 470 35.95 6.92 -93.93
N ALA A 471 36.33 5.90 -93.15
CA ALA A 471 36.78 4.62 -93.65
C ALA A 471 35.65 3.89 -94.41
N ALA A 472 34.41 3.91 -93.90
CA ALA A 472 33.26 3.38 -94.61
C ALA A 472 33.03 4.08 -95.97
N LYS A 473 33.06 5.42 -96.01
CA LYS A 473 32.91 6.19 -97.26
C LYS A 473 34.03 5.91 -98.27
N THR A 474 35.25 5.65 -97.78
CA THR A 474 36.43 5.43 -98.63
C THR A 474 36.48 4.00 -99.16
N PHE A 475 36.19 3.01 -98.32
CA PHE A 475 36.42 1.60 -98.63
C PHE A 475 35.15 0.81 -98.99
N LEU A 476 33.95 1.31 -98.67
CA LEU A 476 32.69 0.66 -99.03
C LEU A 476 32.02 1.33 -100.23
N LEU A 477 31.61 0.52 -101.20
CA LEU A 477 30.74 0.95 -102.29
C LEU A 477 29.31 1.16 -101.76
N LYS A 478 28.57 2.11 -102.35
CA LYS A 478 27.15 2.33 -102.03
C LYS A 478 26.38 1.01 -102.20
N ASN A 479 25.71 0.56 -101.14
CA ASN A 479 24.95 -0.70 -101.04
C ASN A 479 25.80 -2.00 -101.00
N SER A 480 27.04 -1.93 -100.52
CA SER A 480 27.86 -3.13 -100.27
C SER A 480 27.20 -4.09 -99.25
N PRO A 481 27.12 -5.41 -99.53
CA PRO A 481 26.66 -6.41 -98.57
C PRO A 481 27.74 -6.79 -97.53
N LEU A 482 28.98 -6.31 -97.70
CA LEU A 482 30.11 -6.56 -96.82
C LEU A 482 30.27 -5.43 -95.79
N SER A 483 30.58 -5.80 -94.56
CA SER A 483 30.92 -4.87 -93.47
C SER A 483 32.30 -4.23 -93.67
N LEU A 484 32.51 -3.06 -93.08
CA LEU A 484 33.80 -2.36 -93.12
C LEU A 484 34.95 -3.25 -92.61
N LEU A 485 34.69 -4.04 -91.56
CA LEU A 485 35.68 -4.97 -91.00
C LEU A 485 36.07 -6.05 -92.03
N GLU A 486 35.10 -6.62 -92.75
CA GLU A 486 35.35 -7.63 -93.80
C GLU A 486 36.15 -7.07 -94.99
N VAL A 487 36.09 -5.75 -95.23
CA VAL A 487 36.87 -5.09 -96.30
C VAL A 487 38.28 -4.72 -95.84
N LEU A 488 38.43 -4.30 -94.58
CA LEU A 488 39.72 -3.87 -94.01
C LEU A 488 40.57 -5.00 -93.46
N CYS A 489 39.98 -6.17 -93.15
CA CYS A 489 40.75 -7.34 -92.74
C CYS A 489 41.67 -7.81 -93.88
N PRO A 490 42.97 -8.04 -93.63
CA PRO A 490 43.87 -8.60 -94.63
C PRO A 490 43.30 -9.92 -95.16
N ARG A 491 42.99 -9.98 -96.45
CA ARG A 491 42.69 -11.26 -97.10
C ARG A 491 43.96 -12.10 -97.05
N CYS A 492 43.96 -13.16 -96.24
CA CYS A 492 45.10 -14.08 -96.17
C CYS A 492 45.26 -14.94 -97.45
N ASP A 493 44.41 -14.76 -98.45
CA ASP A 493 44.48 -15.51 -99.72
C ASP A 493 44.95 -14.58 -100.86
N VAL A 494 46.26 -14.40 -100.95
CA VAL A 494 46.91 -14.00 -102.20
C VAL A 494 47.15 -15.25 -103.03
N GLY A 495 46.52 -15.33 -104.20
CA GLY A 495 46.96 -16.21 -105.29
C GLY A 495 46.51 -17.66 -105.20
N SER A 496 45.83 -18.08 -106.26
CA SER A 496 45.57 -19.47 -106.70
C SER A 496 44.21 -20.07 -106.36
N GLY A 497 43.43 -20.31 -107.43
CA GLY A 497 42.58 -21.49 -107.55
C GLY A 497 41.15 -21.37 -107.02
N HIS A 498 40.20 -21.26 -107.94
CA HIS A 498 38.77 -21.43 -107.66
C HIS A 498 38.47 -22.78 -106.98
N GLN A 499 37.90 -22.76 -105.76
CA GLN A 499 36.98 -23.79 -105.28
C GLN A 499 36.06 -23.24 -104.17
N LYS A 500 34.74 -23.30 -104.40
CA LYS A 500 33.68 -22.77 -103.53
C LYS A 500 33.58 -23.54 -102.20
N CYS A 501 33.44 -22.85 -101.06
CA CYS A 501 32.65 -23.40 -99.95
C CYS A 501 32.02 -22.35 -98.99
N ARG A 502 30.67 -22.28 -99.07
CA ARG A 502 29.68 -22.05 -97.99
C ARG A 502 29.85 -20.87 -97.02
N SER A 503 29.08 -19.81 -97.27
CA SER A 503 28.63 -18.86 -96.26
C SER A 503 27.71 -19.54 -95.23
N LYS A 504 28.22 -19.78 -94.02
CA LYS A 504 27.40 -20.11 -92.85
C LYS A 504 26.83 -18.82 -92.26
N LYS A 505 25.50 -18.71 -92.28
CA LYS A 505 24.71 -17.80 -91.43
C LYS A 505 25.18 -17.92 -89.98
N VAL A 506 25.62 -16.81 -89.39
CA VAL A 506 25.59 -16.66 -87.93
C VAL A 506 24.23 -16.07 -87.56
N LYS A 507 23.41 -16.95 -86.98
CA LYS A 507 22.13 -16.68 -86.35
C LYS A 507 22.33 -15.75 -85.15
N LYS A 508 21.42 -14.78 -84.98
CA LYS A 508 21.01 -14.28 -83.66
C LYS A 508 20.76 -15.49 -82.74
N LEU A 509 21.40 -15.51 -81.58
CA LEU A 509 20.88 -16.23 -80.41
C LEU A 509 20.90 -15.28 -79.22
N CYS A 510 19.71 -14.75 -78.92
CA CYS A 510 19.34 -14.28 -77.60
C CYS A 510 19.12 -15.54 -76.75
N SER A 511 19.74 -15.63 -75.57
CA SER A 511 19.33 -16.59 -74.55
C SER A 511 18.99 -15.85 -73.26
N SER A 512 17.68 -15.65 -73.12
CA SER A 512 16.86 -15.50 -71.93
C SER A 512 17.53 -15.75 -70.57
N ILE A 513 17.39 -14.74 -69.72
CA ILE A 513 16.70 -14.80 -68.42
C ILE A 513 16.21 -16.21 -68.03
N LYS A 514 16.83 -16.77 -66.98
CA LYS A 514 16.20 -17.68 -66.04
C LYS A 514 16.29 -17.07 -64.63
N LYS A 515 15.14 -16.61 -64.14
CA LYS A 515 14.67 -16.79 -62.75
C LYS A 515 14.66 -18.30 -62.45
N LEU A 516 14.84 -18.89 -61.25
CA LEU A 516 14.83 -18.59 -59.80
C LEU A 516 15.41 -19.89 -59.14
N PRO A 517 15.72 -20.01 -57.84
CA PRO A 517 15.29 -19.22 -56.67
C PRO A 517 16.33 -18.21 -56.16
#